data_AF-A0A554X5C5-F1
#
_entry.id   AF-A0A554X5C5-F1
#
_cell.length_a   1.000
_cell.length_b   1.000
_cell.length_c   1.000
_cell.angle_alpha   90.00
_cell.angle_beta   90.00
_cell.angle_gamma   90.00
#
_symmetry.space_group_name_H-M   'P 1'
#
loop_
_entity.id
_entity.type
_entity.pdbx_description
1 polymer ?
#
loop_
_entity_poly.entity_id
_entity_poly.type
_entity_poly.pdbx_seq_one_letter_code
_entity_poly.pdbx_strand_id
1 'polypeptide(L)'
;MKPEPQPLPDTESYYTTLEVARMLGMAVRSVQMMVDRGELQAWKTPGGHRRITASSLQNWLARSRVGVAPPAAQRAARPRRGAARHGRPPRILLIEDSSHFQHLVQLLVRQRFPHAELHVAGDGISGLVSFGQLQPDLLIVDILLPGIDGASMVMGLRRHELFGSCGLIVLTALDEAARHDYAHALEGVPVVHKPNLVRELPPLIQQALEERPCAAAAADA
;
A
#
# COMPACT_ATOMS: atom_id res chain seq x y z
N MET A 1 6.76 37.14 25.40
CA MET A 1 6.54 36.10 26.43
C MET A 1 7.02 34.78 25.87
N LYS A 2 8.03 34.14 26.48
CA LYS A 2 8.38 32.75 26.17
C LYS A 2 7.30 31.85 26.77
N PRO A 3 6.77 30.84 26.05
CA PRO A 3 5.82 29.91 26.65
C PRO A 3 6.51 29.16 27.79
N GLU A 4 5.88 29.20 28.95
CA GLU A 4 6.33 28.60 30.20
C GLU A 4 6.24 27.06 30.09
N PRO A 5 7.24 26.30 30.58
CA PRO A 5 7.21 24.85 30.53
C PRO A 5 6.11 24.34 31.47
N GLN A 6 5.08 23.72 30.88
CA GLN A 6 3.95 23.12 31.58
C GLN A 6 4.43 21.91 32.39
N PRO A 7 4.00 21.73 33.66
CA PRO A 7 4.50 20.65 34.51
C PRO A 7 4.07 19.26 34.00
N LEU A 8 4.93 18.26 34.23
CA LEU A 8 4.70 16.86 33.88
C LEU A 8 3.51 16.30 34.68
N PRO A 9 2.48 15.71 34.04
CA PRO A 9 1.44 14.98 34.78
C PRO A 9 1.94 13.59 35.19
N ASP A 10 1.81 13.29 36.48
CA ASP A 10 2.47 12.22 37.25
C ASP A 10 1.97 10.77 37.03
N THR A 11 1.24 10.44 35.98
CA THR A 11 0.73 9.04 35.78
C THR A 11 0.62 8.59 34.32
N GLU A 12 1.15 9.35 33.37
CA GLU A 12 1.04 9.01 31.96
C GLU A 12 2.37 8.48 31.41
N SER A 13 2.37 7.23 30.94
CA SER A 13 3.54 6.67 30.25
C SER A 13 3.73 7.36 28.90
N TYR A 14 4.98 7.71 28.57
CA TYR A 14 5.34 8.34 27.30
C TYR A 14 6.26 7.45 26.47
N TYR A 15 6.12 7.55 25.16
CA TYR A 15 6.99 6.87 24.20
C TYR A 15 7.68 7.87 23.28
N THR A 16 8.93 7.57 22.94
CA THR A 16 9.61 8.24 21.84
C THR A 16 9.00 7.85 20.50
N THR A 17 9.19 8.68 19.50
CA THR A 17 8.81 8.37 18.12
C THR A 17 9.41 7.04 17.63
N LEU A 18 10.64 6.72 18.04
CA LEU A 18 11.32 5.47 17.68
C LEU A 18 10.70 4.25 18.38
N GLU A 19 10.32 4.38 19.65
CA GLU A 19 9.67 3.29 20.37
C GLU A 19 8.29 2.99 19.80
N VAL A 20 7.48 4.02 19.51
CA VAL A 20 6.18 3.84 18.84
C VAL A 20 6.36 3.22 17.46
N ALA A 21 7.36 3.66 16.71
CA ALA A 21 7.70 3.10 15.40
C ALA A 21 8.00 1.60 15.50
N ARG A 22 8.85 1.19 16.47
CA ARG A 22 9.16 -0.22 16.73
C ARG A 22 7.94 -1.03 17.19
N MET A 23 7.11 -0.48 18.08
CA MET A 23 5.92 -1.17 18.59
C MET A 23 4.87 -1.41 17.49
N LEU A 24 4.74 -0.46 16.57
CA LEU A 24 3.78 -0.54 15.47
C LEU A 24 4.36 -1.18 14.20
N GLY A 25 5.66 -1.49 14.17
CA GLY A 25 6.34 -1.98 12.97
C GLY A 25 6.39 -0.95 11.85
N MET A 26 6.41 0.35 12.17
CA MET A 26 6.36 1.46 11.22
C MET A 26 7.69 2.21 11.16
N ALA A 27 7.93 2.95 10.07
CA ALA A 27 9.03 3.90 10.01
C ALA A 27 8.83 5.08 10.99
N VAL A 28 9.94 5.60 11.54
CA VAL A 28 9.94 6.75 12.47
C VAL A 28 9.23 7.97 11.86
N ARG A 29 9.40 8.19 10.55
CA ARG A 29 8.78 9.29 9.80
C ARG A 29 7.25 9.20 9.81
N SER A 30 6.67 7.99 9.73
CA SER A 30 5.22 7.77 9.74
C SER A 30 4.64 8.18 11.09
N VAL A 31 5.30 7.80 12.18
CA VAL A 31 4.91 8.23 13.53
C VAL A 31 5.02 9.76 13.69
N GLN A 32 6.02 10.40 13.09
CA GLN A 32 6.11 11.88 13.08
C GLN A 32 4.94 12.52 12.33
N MET A 33 4.57 11.99 11.16
CA MET A 33 3.45 12.48 10.38
C MET A 33 2.12 12.31 11.11
N MET A 34 1.90 11.19 11.80
CA MET A 34 0.71 10.97 12.63
C MET A 34 0.61 12.02 13.75
N VAL A 35 1.75 12.40 14.34
CA VAL A 35 1.78 13.49 15.32
C VAL A 35 1.47 14.84 14.66
N ASP A 36 2.06 15.13 13.51
CA ASP A 36 1.85 16.41 12.81
C ASP A 36 0.41 16.57 12.28
N ARG A 37 -0.27 15.45 11.96
CA ARG A 37 -1.69 15.39 11.60
C ARG A 37 -2.64 15.39 12.82
N GLY A 38 -2.10 15.34 14.03
CA GLY A 38 -2.88 15.31 15.28
C GLY A 38 -3.54 13.96 15.59
N GLU A 39 -3.17 12.89 14.88
CA GLU A 39 -3.68 11.52 15.11
C GLU A 39 -3.08 10.92 16.40
N LEU A 40 -1.83 11.28 16.69
CA LEU A 40 -1.12 10.97 17.93
C LEU A 40 -0.77 12.26 18.67
N GLN A 41 -1.22 12.37 19.92
CA GLN A 41 -0.82 13.48 20.78
C GLN A 41 0.63 13.30 21.22
N ALA A 42 1.43 14.34 21.00
CA ALA A 42 2.80 14.40 21.48
C ALA A 42 3.21 15.82 21.85
N TRP A 43 4.10 15.93 22.83
CA TRP A 43 4.73 17.20 23.20
C TRP A 43 6.23 17.16 22.88
N LYS A 44 6.86 18.34 22.76
CA LYS A 44 8.31 18.47 22.50
C LYS A 44 9.04 18.80 23.79
N THR A 45 10.07 18.02 24.08
CA THR A 45 11.04 18.35 25.14
C THR A 45 11.86 19.59 24.75
N PRO A 46 12.50 20.29 25.71
CA PRO A 46 13.40 21.41 25.41
C PRO A 46 14.52 21.07 24.41
N GLY A 47 14.94 19.80 24.36
CA GLY A 47 15.92 19.28 23.38
C GLY A 47 15.34 18.93 22.01
N GLY A 48 14.07 19.25 21.73
CA GLY A 48 13.42 19.05 20.43
C GLY A 48 12.86 17.65 20.17
N HIS A 49 13.09 16.68 21.06
CA HIS A 49 12.55 15.33 20.92
C HIS A 49 11.06 15.28 21.28
N ARG A 50 10.28 14.51 20.51
CA ARG A 50 8.85 14.29 20.75
C ARG A 50 8.62 13.21 21.81
N ARG A 51 7.55 13.37 22.59
CA ARG A 51 7.03 12.41 23.58
C ARG A 51 5.56 12.18 23.30
N ILE A 52 5.24 11.00 22.77
CA ILE A 52 3.89 10.57 22.40
C ILE A 52 3.24 9.96 23.64
N THR A 53 1.99 10.33 23.93
CA THR A 53 1.29 9.82 25.11
C THR A 53 0.81 8.39 24.90
N ALA A 54 0.94 7.52 25.91
CA ALA A 54 0.45 6.15 25.83
C ALA A 54 -1.06 6.09 25.61
N SER A 55 -1.82 7.00 26.23
CA SER A 55 -3.27 7.14 26.06
C SER A 55 -3.66 7.42 24.61
N SER A 56 -2.95 8.32 23.93
CA SER A 56 -3.21 8.64 22.52
C SER A 56 -2.86 7.48 21.60
N LEU A 57 -1.78 6.76 21.88
CA LEU A 57 -1.39 5.56 21.13
C LEU A 57 -2.43 4.45 21.30
N GLN A 58 -2.89 4.20 22.52
CA GLN A 58 -3.93 3.22 22.81
C GLN A 58 -5.27 3.59 22.18
N ASN A 59 -5.67 4.86 22.25
CA ASN A 59 -6.88 5.36 21.58
C ASN A 59 -6.78 5.23 20.05
N TRP A 60 -5.61 5.50 19.48
CA TRP A 60 -5.37 5.28 18.06
C TRP A 60 -5.49 3.79 17.71
N LEU A 61 -4.86 2.89 18.46
CA LEU A 61 -4.98 1.44 18.28
C LEU A 61 -6.43 0.94 18.44
N ALA A 62 -7.18 1.49 19.39
CA ALA A 62 -8.58 1.16 19.60
C ALA A 62 -9.46 1.65 18.44
N ARG A 63 -9.24 2.88 17.94
CA ARG A 63 -9.93 3.40 16.75
C ARG A 63 -9.56 2.63 15.48
N SER A 64 -8.32 2.23 15.31
CA SER A 64 -7.87 1.36 14.20
C SER A 64 -8.47 -0.05 14.28
N ARG A 65 -8.84 -0.52 15.49
CA ARG A 65 -9.60 -1.76 15.69
C ARG A 65 -11.12 -1.60 15.56
N VAL A 66 -11.65 -0.38 15.74
CA VAL A 66 -13.09 -0.05 15.71
C VAL A 66 -13.52 0.64 14.40
N GLY A 67 -12.58 1.01 13.52
CA GLY A 67 -12.80 1.65 12.23
C GLY A 67 -12.69 0.74 11.00
N VAL A 68 -12.53 -0.57 11.19
CA VAL A 68 -12.64 -1.59 10.13
C VAL A 68 -13.55 -2.72 10.65
N ALA A 69 -14.79 -2.36 10.99
CA ALA A 69 -15.86 -3.36 10.96
C ALA A 69 -16.31 -3.48 9.49
N PRO A 70 -16.23 -4.67 8.86
CA PRO A 70 -16.92 -4.87 7.59
C PRO A 70 -18.42 -4.64 7.83
N PRO A 71 -19.16 -3.99 6.91
CA PRO A 71 -20.61 -3.97 7.02
C PRO A 71 -21.12 -5.41 6.91
N ALA A 72 -21.56 -5.97 8.04
CA ALA A 72 -22.30 -7.21 8.08
C ALA A 72 -23.73 -6.94 7.58
N ALA A 73 -23.93 -7.08 6.28
CA ALA A 73 -25.16 -7.39 5.54
C ALA A 73 -24.95 -6.88 4.11
N GLN A 74 -24.61 -7.71 3.14
CA GLN A 74 -25.45 -8.79 2.65
C GLN A 74 -24.64 -10.06 2.44
N ARG A 75 -25.19 -11.19 2.90
CA ARG A 75 -24.84 -12.54 2.42
C ARG A 75 -25.21 -12.63 0.93
N ALA A 76 -24.44 -11.99 0.06
CA ALA A 76 -24.36 -12.34 -1.33
C ALA A 76 -23.40 -13.52 -1.45
N ALA A 77 -23.82 -14.55 -2.16
CA ALA A 77 -23.16 -15.85 -2.27
C ALA A 77 -21.63 -15.76 -2.38
N ARG A 78 -20.92 -16.60 -1.62
CA ARG A 78 -19.48 -16.90 -1.82
C ARG A 78 -19.18 -16.92 -3.32
N PRO A 79 -18.39 -16.00 -3.89
CA PRO A 79 -17.90 -16.21 -5.24
C PRO A 79 -16.93 -17.38 -5.14
N ARG A 80 -17.26 -18.45 -5.87
CA ARG A 80 -16.39 -19.61 -6.02
C ARG A 80 -15.02 -19.13 -6.52
N ARG A 81 -13.94 -19.64 -5.92
CA ARG A 81 -12.60 -19.58 -6.52
C ARG A 81 -12.72 -19.97 -8.00
N GLY A 82 -12.28 -19.10 -8.90
CA GLY A 82 -12.10 -19.45 -10.31
C GLY A 82 -13.30 -19.27 -11.25
N ALA A 83 -14.18 -18.29 -11.03
CA ALA A 83 -14.96 -17.77 -12.16
C ALA A 83 -14.04 -16.86 -13.00
N ALA A 84 -13.38 -17.47 -13.98
CA ALA A 84 -12.75 -16.81 -15.11
C ALA A 84 -13.44 -15.49 -15.49
N ARG A 85 -12.78 -14.35 -15.26
CA ARG A 85 -13.19 -13.02 -15.78
C ARG A 85 -12.87 -12.92 -17.28
N HIS A 86 -13.17 -13.97 -18.04
CA HIS A 86 -12.86 -14.07 -19.46
C HIS A 86 -13.97 -13.38 -20.26
N GLY A 87 -13.60 -12.35 -21.01
CA GLY A 87 -14.52 -11.53 -21.82
C GLY A 87 -14.31 -10.02 -21.69
N ARG A 88 -13.55 -9.53 -20.70
CA ARG A 88 -13.14 -8.13 -20.60
C ARG A 88 -11.62 -7.97 -20.77
N PRO A 89 -11.13 -6.85 -21.33
CA PRO A 89 -9.71 -6.53 -21.32
C PRO A 89 -9.16 -6.55 -19.89
N PRO A 90 -7.94 -7.09 -19.65
CA PRO A 90 -7.34 -7.09 -18.33
C PRO A 90 -7.15 -5.67 -17.81
N ARG A 91 -7.49 -5.42 -16.55
CA ARG A 91 -7.31 -4.11 -15.93
C ARG A 91 -6.04 -4.07 -15.11
N ILE A 92 -5.18 -3.10 -15.41
CA ILE A 92 -3.96 -2.80 -14.65
C ILE A 92 -4.19 -1.49 -13.92
N LEU A 93 -3.90 -1.46 -12.62
CA LEU A 93 -3.86 -0.22 -11.84
C LEU A 93 -2.40 0.09 -11.48
N LEU A 94 -1.92 1.26 -11.86
CA LEU A 94 -0.65 1.83 -11.42
C LEU A 94 -0.89 2.85 -10.31
N ILE A 95 -0.18 2.73 -9.19
CA ILE A 95 -0.13 3.75 -8.14
C ILE A 95 1.32 4.28 -8.05
N GLU A 96 1.53 5.51 -8.48
CA GLU A 96 2.85 6.14 -8.63
C GLU A 96 2.67 7.65 -8.61
N ASP A 97 3.44 8.42 -7.85
CA ASP A 97 3.31 9.89 -7.77
C ASP A 97 4.15 10.64 -8.81
N SER A 98 5.20 10.00 -9.33
CA SER A 98 6.05 10.60 -10.36
C SER A 98 5.39 10.55 -11.74
N SER A 99 5.02 11.71 -12.29
CA SER A 99 4.50 11.84 -13.66
C SER A 99 5.43 11.26 -14.73
N HIS A 100 6.75 11.29 -14.48
CA HIS A 100 7.74 10.67 -15.36
C HIS A 100 7.58 9.15 -15.44
N PHE A 101 7.53 8.47 -14.30
CA PHE A 101 7.35 7.02 -14.25
C PHE A 101 5.95 6.59 -14.69
N GLN A 102 4.91 7.36 -14.34
CA GLN A 102 3.56 7.14 -14.88
C GLN A 102 3.54 7.13 -16.41
N HIS A 103 4.19 8.11 -17.06
CA HIS A 103 4.23 8.21 -18.52
C HIS A 103 5.03 7.04 -19.11
N LEU A 104 6.16 6.67 -18.51
CA LEU A 104 6.97 5.54 -18.97
C LEU A 104 6.18 4.23 -18.93
N VAL A 105 5.51 3.93 -17.81
CA VAL A 105 4.67 2.73 -17.69
C VAL A 105 3.52 2.76 -18.69
N GLN A 106 2.86 3.91 -18.89
CA GLN A 106 1.80 4.05 -19.90
C GLN A 106 2.29 3.74 -21.32
N LEU A 107 3.47 4.23 -21.71
CA LEU A 107 4.05 3.92 -23.02
C LEU A 107 4.35 2.43 -23.16
N LEU A 108 4.97 1.81 -22.14
CA LEU A 108 5.30 0.39 -22.16
C LEU A 108 4.04 -0.48 -22.25
N VAL A 109 3.03 -0.19 -21.44
CA VAL A 109 1.77 -0.95 -21.44
C VAL A 109 1.05 -0.80 -22.77
N ARG A 110 0.91 0.41 -23.31
CA ARG A 110 0.27 0.63 -24.62
C ARG A 110 0.98 -0.10 -25.76
N GLN A 111 2.31 -0.14 -25.75
CA GLN A 111 3.10 -0.78 -26.82
C GLN A 111 3.12 -2.31 -26.73
N ARG A 112 3.22 -2.86 -25.52
CA ARG A 112 3.43 -4.31 -25.31
C ARG A 112 2.15 -5.06 -24.97
N PHE A 113 1.15 -4.36 -24.41
CA PHE A 113 -0.11 -4.94 -23.94
C PHE A 113 -1.31 -4.10 -24.44
N PRO A 114 -1.51 -3.95 -25.76
CA PRO A 114 -2.55 -3.08 -26.32
C PRO A 114 -3.98 -3.49 -25.95
N HIS A 115 -4.17 -4.71 -25.46
CA HIS A 115 -5.47 -5.24 -25.00
C HIS A 115 -5.73 -5.00 -23.50
N ALA A 116 -4.78 -4.44 -22.76
CA ALA A 116 -4.95 -4.14 -21.34
C ALA A 116 -5.43 -2.70 -21.11
N GLU A 117 -6.36 -2.53 -20.17
CA GLU A 117 -6.82 -1.23 -19.69
C GLU A 117 -5.92 -0.77 -18.53
N LEU A 118 -5.09 0.25 -18.76
CA LEU A 118 -4.27 0.85 -17.71
C LEU A 118 -4.98 2.04 -17.05
N HIS A 119 -5.11 1.97 -15.74
CA HIS A 119 -5.54 3.06 -14.87
C HIS A 119 -4.37 3.55 -14.03
N VAL A 120 -4.32 4.86 -13.75
CA VAL A 120 -3.23 5.49 -12.99
C VAL A 120 -3.81 6.29 -11.83
N ALA A 121 -3.22 6.11 -10.66
CA ALA A 121 -3.47 6.91 -9.47
C ALA A 121 -2.16 7.58 -9.03
N GLY A 122 -2.23 8.88 -8.71
CA GLY A 122 -1.07 9.69 -8.34
C GLY A 122 -0.68 9.60 -6.86
N ASP A 123 -1.49 8.94 -6.05
CA ASP A 123 -1.27 8.77 -4.61
C ASP A 123 -1.95 7.49 -4.13
N GLY A 124 -1.53 6.96 -2.98
CA GLY A 124 -2.09 5.72 -2.48
C GLY A 124 -3.54 5.82 -1.96
N ILE A 125 -4.06 6.98 -1.58
CA ILE A 125 -5.47 7.10 -1.15
C ILE A 125 -6.36 6.96 -2.37
N SER A 126 -6.10 7.74 -3.43
CA SER A 126 -6.82 7.61 -4.70
C SER A 126 -6.60 6.23 -5.32
N GLY A 127 -5.42 5.65 -5.14
CA GLY A 127 -5.08 4.29 -5.55
C GLY A 127 -5.92 3.22 -4.85
N LEU A 128 -6.06 3.27 -3.53
CA LEU A 128 -6.90 2.33 -2.76
C LEU A 128 -8.39 2.47 -3.11
N VAL A 129 -8.88 3.69 -3.29
CA VAL A 129 -10.26 3.92 -3.76
C VAL A 129 -10.48 3.32 -5.14
N SER A 130 -9.54 3.56 -6.06
CA SER A 130 -9.57 3.02 -7.42
C SER A 130 -9.48 1.50 -7.42
N PHE A 131 -8.67 0.91 -6.54
CA PHE A 131 -8.56 -0.55 -6.39
C PHE A 131 -9.90 -1.19 -6.06
N GLY A 132 -10.62 -0.63 -5.08
CA GLY A 132 -11.95 -1.12 -4.69
C GLY A 132 -13.01 -1.00 -5.80
N GLN A 133 -12.97 0.09 -6.58
CA GLN A 133 -13.92 0.35 -7.66
C GLN A 133 -13.63 -0.45 -8.93
N LEU A 134 -12.36 -0.50 -9.35
CA LEU A 134 -11.95 -1.10 -10.62
C LEU A 134 -11.83 -2.61 -10.52
N GLN A 135 -11.46 -3.12 -9.34
CA GLN A 135 -11.05 -4.50 -9.08
C GLN A 135 -10.07 -4.97 -10.16
N PRO A 136 -8.85 -4.41 -10.17
CA PRO A 136 -7.87 -4.67 -11.21
C PRO A 136 -7.43 -6.14 -11.18
N ASP A 137 -7.03 -6.64 -12.35
CA ASP A 137 -6.41 -7.95 -12.49
C ASP A 137 -4.93 -7.90 -12.09
N LEU A 138 -4.29 -6.74 -12.21
CA LEU A 138 -2.92 -6.47 -11.79
C LEU A 138 -2.79 -5.10 -11.11
N LEU A 139 -2.17 -5.07 -9.93
CA LEU A 139 -1.74 -3.86 -9.25
C LEU A 139 -0.23 -3.68 -9.39
N ILE A 140 0.17 -2.51 -9.86
CA ILE A 140 1.56 -2.04 -9.87
C ILE A 140 1.65 -0.86 -8.92
N VAL A 141 2.54 -0.91 -7.93
CA VAL A 141 2.59 0.07 -6.86
C VAL A 141 4.01 0.53 -6.58
N ASP A 142 4.25 1.84 -6.44
CA ASP A 142 5.48 2.34 -5.86
C ASP A 142 5.49 2.14 -4.34
N ILE A 143 6.55 1.55 -3.81
CA ILE A 143 6.72 1.40 -2.36
C ILE A 143 7.04 2.73 -1.66
N LEU A 144 7.54 3.72 -2.41
CA LEU A 144 7.98 5.03 -1.88
C LEU A 144 6.94 6.16 -2.10
N LEU A 145 5.65 5.85 -2.08
CA LEU A 145 4.61 6.87 -2.24
C LEU A 145 4.65 7.92 -1.11
N PRO A 146 4.55 9.22 -1.43
CA PRO A 146 4.53 10.27 -0.43
C PRO A 146 3.25 10.21 0.42
N GLY A 147 3.41 10.33 1.74
CA GLY A 147 2.30 10.49 2.68
C GLY A 147 1.54 9.22 3.05
N ILE A 148 1.92 8.07 2.49
CA ILE A 148 1.36 6.74 2.76
C ILE A 148 2.51 5.75 2.94
N ASP A 149 2.36 4.82 3.86
CA ASP A 149 3.32 3.73 4.00
C ASP A 149 3.00 2.64 2.96
N GLY A 150 3.78 2.60 1.88
CA GLY A 150 3.64 1.62 0.80
C GLY A 150 3.74 0.17 1.30
N ALA A 151 4.53 -0.10 2.34
CA ALA A 151 4.63 -1.44 2.95
C ALA A 151 3.34 -1.80 3.68
N SER A 152 2.83 -0.91 4.54
CA SER A 152 1.52 -1.09 5.18
C SER A 152 0.38 -1.22 4.17
N MET A 153 0.44 -0.47 3.07
CA MET A 153 -0.55 -0.55 2.00
C MET A 153 -0.51 -1.92 1.31
N VAL A 154 0.67 -2.42 0.93
CA VAL A 154 0.85 -3.75 0.34
C VAL A 154 0.36 -4.84 1.31
N MET A 155 0.72 -4.75 2.59
CA MET A 155 0.27 -5.71 3.60
C MET A 155 -1.25 -5.67 3.82
N GLY A 156 -1.83 -4.47 3.88
CA GLY A 156 -3.28 -4.28 4.04
C GLY A 156 -4.06 -4.83 2.83
N LEU A 157 -3.58 -4.54 1.62
CA LEU A 157 -4.14 -5.06 0.38
C LEU A 157 -4.08 -6.58 0.32
N ARG A 158 -2.93 -7.20 0.65
CA ARG A 158 -2.77 -8.67 0.65
C ARG A 158 -3.69 -9.40 1.63
N ARG A 159 -4.17 -8.72 2.68
CA ARG A 159 -5.14 -9.27 3.65
C ARG A 159 -6.59 -9.13 3.18
N HIS A 160 -6.86 -8.39 2.11
CA HIS A 160 -8.20 -8.11 1.63
C HIS A 160 -8.67 -9.21 0.67
N GLU A 161 -9.90 -9.71 0.82
CA GLU A 161 -10.43 -10.83 0.02
C GLU A 161 -10.41 -10.55 -1.49
N LEU A 162 -10.69 -9.31 -1.89
CA LEU A 162 -10.64 -8.85 -3.29
C LEU A 162 -9.24 -8.94 -3.92
N PHE A 163 -8.19 -9.01 -3.10
CA PHE A 163 -6.81 -9.13 -3.58
C PHE A 163 -6.45 -10.56 -4.00
N GLY A 164 -7.18 -11.58 -3.54
CA GLY A 164 -6.87 -12.97 -3.83
C GLY A 164 -6.90 -13.37 -5.31
N SER A 165 -7.42 -12.51 -6.18
CA SER A 165 -7.43 -12.67 -7.65
C SER A 165 -6.64 -11.59 -8.39
N CYS A 166 -5.91 -10.72 -7.68
CA CYS A 166 -5.15 -9.61 -8.25
C CYS A 166 -3.65 -9.90 -8.15
N GLY A 167 -2.93 -9.81 -9.27
CA GLY A 167 -1.48 -9.83 -9.27
C GLY A 167 -0.91 -8.57 -8.61
N LEU A 168 0.31 -8.66 -8.06
CA LEU A 168 1.01 -7.54 -7.45
C LEU A 168 2.43 -7.42 -7.99
N ILE A 169 2.82 -6.23 -8.41
CA ILE A 169 4.20 -5.87 -8.73
C ILE A 169 4.54 -4.60 -7.96
N VAL A 170 5.70 -4.58 -7.31
CA VAL A 170 6.21 -3.39 -6.63
C VAL A 170 7.25 -2.70 -7.51
N LEU A 171 7.11 -1.39 -7.69
CA LEU A 171 8.15 -0.52 -8.22
C LEU A 171 8.91 0.11 -7.06
N THR A 172 10.22 0.29 -7.21
CA THR A 172 11.03 0.97 -6.19
C THR A 172 12.27 1.64 -6.79
N ALA A 173 12.63 2.79 -6.23
CA ALA A 173 13.93 3.44 -6.46
C ALA A 173 15.01 3.01 -5.44
N LEU A 174 14.66 2.14 -4.48
CA LEU A 174 15.59 1.65 -3.48
C LEU A 174 16.57 0.65 -4.08
N ASP A 175 17.84 0.81 -3.73
CA ASP A 175 18.86 -0.21 -3.96
C ASP A 175 18.62 -1.45 -3.08
N GLU A 176 19.42 -2.49 -3.28
CA GLU A 176 19.28 -3.74 -2.54
C GLU A 176 19.45 -3.59 -1.02
N ALA A 177 20.39 -2.74 -0.58
CA ALA A 177 20.64 -2.53 0.84
C ALA A 177 19.45 -1.84 1.52
N ALA A 178 18.90 -0.80 0.90
CA ALA A 178 17.77 -0.04 1.44
C ALA A 178 16.44 -0.81 1.35
N ARG A 179 16.32 -1.80 0.44
CA ARG A 179 15.15 -2.69 0.37
C ARG A 179 15.00 -3.58 1.61
N HIS A 180 16.07 -3.81 2.38
CA HIS A 180 16.02 -4.66 3.57
C HIS A 180 15.01 -4.15 4.61
N ASP A 181 14.85 -2.83 4.74
CA ASP A 181 13.88 -2.22 5.66
C ASP A 181 12.42 -2.54 5.30
N TYR A 182 12.17 -2.92 4.04
CA TYR A 182 10.85 -3.27 3.50
C TYR A 182 10.69 -4.78 3.24
N ALA A 183 11.69 -5.60 3.59
CA ALA A 183 11.73 -7.02 3.24
C ALA A 183 10.44 -7.78 3.58
N HIS A 184 9.87 -7.50 4.75
CA HIS A 184 8.62 -8.12 5.22
C HIS A 184 7.41 -7.83 4.31
N ALA A 185 7.33 -6.64 3.70
CA ALA A 185 6.25 -6.27 2.79
C ALA A 185 6.48 -6.81 1.37
N LEU A 186 7.76 -6.93 0.99
CA LEU A 186 8.19 -7.39 -0.34
C LEU A 186 8.31 -8.91 -0.45
N GLU A 187 8.19 -9.65 0.67
CA GLU A 187 8.34 -11.10 0.68
C GLU A 187 7.32 -11.79 -0.24
N GLY A 188 7.83 -12.53 -1.21
CA GLY A 188 7.04 -13.24 -2.23
C GLY A 188 6.37 -12.33 -3.25
N VAL A 189 6.75 -11.04 -3.32
CA VAL A 189 6.22 -10.07 -4.28
C VAL A 189 7.29 -9.75 -5.32
N PRO A 190 6.99 -9.84 -6.63
CA PRO A 190 7.88 -9.36 -7.67
C PRO A 190 8.20 -7.86 -7.50
N VAL A 191 9.49 -7.53 -7.48
CA VAL A 191 9.98 -6.15 -7.33
C VAL A 191 10.75 -5.74 -8.57
N VAL A 192 10.42 -4.57 -9.11
CA VAL A 192 11.10 -3.93 -10.24
C VAL A 192 11.85 -2.70 -9.74
N HIS A 193 13.14 -2.66 -10.04
CA HIS A 193 13.96 -1.48 -9.76
C HIS A 193 13.74 -0.44 -10.86
N LYS A 194 13.32 0.77 -10.50
CA LYS A 194 12.92 1.83 -11.45
C LYS A 194 13.97 2.13 -12.54
N PRO A 195 15.28 2.18 -12.26
CA PRO A 195 16.32 2.31 -13.30
C PRO A 195 16.31 1.20 -14.37
N ASN A 196 15.79 0.01 -14.06
CA ASN A 196 15.67 -1.12 -14.99
C ASN A 196 14.24 -1.38 -15.46
N LEU A 197 13.29 -0.48 -15.17
CA LEU A 197 11.86 -0.67 -15.36
C LEU A 197 11.49 -1.14 -16.76
N VAL A 198 12.09 -0.54 -17.80
CA VAL A 198 11.83 -0.89 -19.20
C VAL A 198 12.14 -2.36 -19.52
N ARG A 199 13.14 -2.93 -18.85
CA ARG A 199 13.59 -4.31 -19.06
C ARG A 199 12.81 -5.29 -18.18
N GLU A 200 12.60 -4.94 -16.92
CA GLU A 200 12.11 -5.85 -15.88
C GLU A 200 10.58 -5.87 -15.75
N LEU A 201 9.90 -4.76 -16.01
CA LEU A 201 8.46 -4.67 -15.83
C LEU A 201 7.65 -5.48 -16.86
N PRO A 202 7.93 -5.43 -18.18
CA PRO A 202 7.13 -6.15 -19.16
C PRO A 202 7.01 -7.68 -18.93
N PRO A 203 8.10 -8.44 -18.68
CA PRO A 203 7.96 -9.88 -18.46
C PRO A 203 7.12 -10.21 -17.22
N LEU A 204 7.18 -9.39 -16.17
CA LEU A 204 6.36 -9.58 -14.96
C LEU A 204 4.88 -9.27 -15.21
N ILE A 205 4.57 -8.23 -16.01
CA ILE A 205 3.19 -7.97 -16.42
C ILE A 205 2.65 -9.16 -17.22
N GLN A 206 3.41 -9.66 -18.19
CA GLN A 206 3.04 -10.82 -19.00
C GLN A 206 2.69 -12.02 -18.10
N GLN A 207 3.62 -12.40 -17.22
CA GLN A 207 3.44 -13.51 -16.29
C GLN A 207 2.20 -13.32 -15.40
N ALA A 208 2.02 -12.14 -14.80
CA ALA A 208 0.88 -11.88 -13.93
C ALA A 208 -0.48 -11.93 -14.67
N LEU A 209 -0.50 -11.54 -15.95
CA LEU A 209 -1.71 -11.62 -16.78
C LEU A 209 -1.99 -13.04 -17.30
N GLU A 210 -0.96 -13.87 -17.47
CA GLU A 210 -1.06 -15.28 -17.89
C GLU A 210 -1.41 -16.22 -16.73
N GLU A 211 -0.92 -15.95 -15.52
CA GLU A 211 -1.23 -16.70 -14.29
C GLU A 211 -2.67 -16.48 -13.80
N ARG A 212 -3.45 -15.64 -14.50
CA ARG A 212 -4.91 -15.64 -14.38
C ARG A 212 -5.37 -17.08 -14.68
N PRO A 213 -6.21 -17.71 -13.83
CA PRO A 213 -6.69 -19.05 -14.10
C PRO A 213 -7.32 -19.12 -15.51
N CYS A 214 -6.59 -19.77 -16.41
CA CYS A 214 -7.03 -20.06 -17.77
C CYS A 214 -8.24 -20.98 -17.64
N ALA A 215 -9.40 -20.56 -18.15
CA ALA A 215 -10.46 -21.52 -18.38
C ALA A 215 -9.99 -22.35 -19.57
N ALA A 216 -9.41 -23.51 -19.28
CA ALA A 216 -9.13 -24.48 -20.31
C ALA A 216 -10.42 -24.72 -21.12
N ALA A 217 -10.22 -24.79 -22.44
CA ALA A 217 -11.21 -25.07 -23.47
C ALA A 217 -12.37 -25.98 -23.04
N ALA A 218 -13.59 -25.50 -23.24
CA ALA A 218 -14.80 -26.30 -23.42
C ALA A 218 -15.75 -25.47 -24.31
N ALA A 219 -16.17 -25.86 -25.50
CA ALA A 219 -15.95 -27.06 -26.28
C ALA A 219 -16.19 -26.72 -27.76
N ASP A 220 -15.33 -27.23 -28.65
CA ASP A 220 -15.79 -27.70 -29.95
C ASP A 220 -16.68 -28.92 -29.70
N ALA A 221 -17.96 -28.84 -30.07
CA ALA A 221 -18.86 -29.94 -30.42
C ALA A 221 -20.17 -29.36 -30.97
#